data_AF-A0A842L7L0-F1
#
_entry.id   AF-A0A842L7L0-F1
#
_cell.length_a   1.000
_cell.length_b   1.000
_cell.length_c   1.000
_cell.angle_alpha   90.00
_cell.angle_beta   90.00
_cell.angle_gamma   90.00
#
_symmetry.space_group_name_H-M   'P 1'
#
loop_
_entity.id
_entity.type
_entity.pdbx_description
1 polymer ?
#
loop_
_entity_poly.entity_id
_entity_poly.type
_entity_poly.pdbx_seq_one_letter_code
_entity_poly.pdbx_strand_id
1 'polypeptide(L)'
;MTEKLIKKAQELRKRGFTTGEIADELNVSKDTARWLTLQTSVKSIKKAPLDFAIDWESLGGSSTRMRHVSAAMADLALEYGEIDVVVGIAISGIPFATLMADEIVSKLKKDISLAVFHPIKHRKGKDAKGAISSNFAKVKNKRVLIVD
;
A
#
# COMPACT_ATOMS: atom_id res chain seq x y z
N MET A 1 -37.92 -0.04 -19.67
CA MET A 1 -38.35 0.77 -18.50
C MET A 1 -37.26 0.84 -17.43
N THR A 2 -36.63 -0.29 -17.09
CA THR A 2 -35.57 -0.43 -16.06
C THR A 2 -34.32 0.41 -16.31
N GLU A 3 -33.81 0.48 -17.55
CA GLU A 3 -32.58 1.27 -17.85
C GLU A 3 -32.68 2.76 -17.53
N LYS A 4 -33.86 3.37 -17.67
CA LYS A 4 -34.07 4.77 -17.32
C LYS A 4 -34.03 4.99 -15.82
N LEU A 5 -34.56 4.04 -15.03
CA LEU A 5 -34.50 4.07 -13.57
C LEU A 5 -33.07 3.87 -13.06
N ILE A 6 -32.30 2.96 -13.68
CA ILE A 6 -30.87 2.76 -13.35
C ILE A 6 -30.08 4.04 -13.55
N LYS A 7 -30.22 4.68 -14.72
CA LYS A 7 -29.50 5.93 -15.03
C LYS A 7 -29.84 7.04 -14.03
N LYS A 8 -31.12 7.23 -13.73
CA LYS A 8 -31.56 8.24 -12.74
C LYS A 8 -31.03 7.93 -11.33
N ALA A 9 -31.11 6.68 -10.88
CA ALA A 9 -30.58 6.28 -9.58
C ALA A 9 -29.06 6.54 -9.47
N GLN A 10 -28.31 6.25 -10.52
CA GLN A 10 -26.87 6.51 -10.57
C GLN A 10 -26.54 8.00 -10.58
N GLU A 11 -27.32 8.82 -11.29
CA GLU A 11 -27.14 10.27 -11.32
C GLU A 11 -27.39 10.91 -9.94
N LEU A 12 -28.47 10.52 -9.27
CA LEU A 12 -28.76 10.94 -7.89
C LEU A 12 -27.66 10.50 -6.93
N ARG A 13 -27.14 9.27 -7.09
CA ARG A 13 -26.01 8.77 -6.29
C ARG A 13 -24.73 9.58 -6.52
N LYS A 14 -24.41 9.96 -7.76
CA LYS A 14 -23.27 10.83 -8.09
C LYS A 14 -23.42 12.24 -7.52
N ARG A 15 -24.66 12.72 -7.39
CA ARG A 15 -24.99 13.99 -6.73
C ARG A 15 -24.95 13.93 -5.19
N GLY A 16 -24.62 12.77 -4.62
CA GLY A 16 -24.42 12.59 -3.17
C GLY A 16 -25.64 12.08 -2.40
N PHE A 17 -26.74 11.71 -3.08
CA PHE A 17 -27.94 11.24 -2.42
C PHE A 17 -27.72 9.87 -1.74
N THR A 18 -28.28 9.72 -0.54
CA THR A 18 -28.30 8.46 0.20
C THR A 18 -29.31 7.48 -0.41
N THR A 19 -29.18 6.19 -0.09
CA THR A 19 -30.08 5.15 -0.62
C THR A 19 -31.55 5.37 -0.20
N GLY A 20 -31.79 5.99 0.96
CA GLY A 20 -33.13 6.37 1.40
C GLY A 20 -33.72 7.47 0.54
N GLU A 21 -32.98 8.56 0.35
CA GLU A 21 -33.44 9.70 -0.47
C GLU A 21 -33.64 9.31 -1.94
N ILE A 22 -32.84 8.38 -2.47
CA ILE A 22 -33.04 7.83 -3.83
C ILE A 22 -34.32 6.99 -3.91
N ALA A 23 -34.65 6.26 -2.85
CA ALA A 23 -35.88 5.46 -2.78
C ALA A 23 -37.11 6.37 -2.81
N ASP A 24 -37.06 7.47 -2.05
CA ASP A 24 -38.11 8.47 -1.99
C ASP A 24 -38.25 9.22 -3.34
N GLU A 25 -37.13 9.63 -3.96
CA GLU A 25 -37.11 10.36 -5.23
C GLU A 25 -37.59 9.52 -6.43
N LEU A 26 -37.30 8.21 -6.42
CA LEU A 26 -37.69 7.28 -7.48
C LEU A 26 -39.01 6.55 -7.20
N ASN A 27 -39.62 6.79 -6.03
CA ASN A 27 -40.83 6.12 -5.54
C ASN A 27 -40.71 4.57 -5.61
N VAL A 28 -39.61 4.05 -5.08
CA VAL A 28 -39.31 2.61 -5.02
C VAL A 28 -38.89 2.23 -3.60
N SER A 29 -38.84 0.93 -3.28
CA SER A 29 -38.33 0.49 -1.98
C SER A 29 -36.83 0.79 -1.84
N LYS A 30 -36.34 0.85 -0.60
CA LYS A 30 -34.89 1.02 -0.31
C LYS A 30 -34.05 -0.10 -0.93
N ASP A 31 -34.57 -1.33 -0.94
CA ASP A 31 -33.90 -2.48 -1.56
C ASP A 31 -33.83 -2.34 -3.08
N THR A 32 -34.89 -1.83 -3.70
CA THR A 32 -34.90 -1.54 -5.14
C THR A 32 -33.99 -0.37 -5.50
N ALA A 33 -33.97 0.71 -4.71
CA ALA A 33 -33.04 1.83 -4.90
C ALA A 33 -31.57 1.37 -4.77
N ARG A 34 -31.29 0.51 -3.79
CA ARG A 34 -29.99 -0.13 -3.62
C ARG A 34 -29.63 -0.97 -4.85
N TRP A 35 -30.55 -1.81 -5.34
CA TRP A 35 -30.35 -2.62 -6.53
C TRP A 35 -30.08 -1.78 -7.79
N LEU A 36 -30.84 -0.69 -8.00
CA LEU A 36 -30.68 0.23 -9.14
C LEU A 36 -29.35 0.99 -9.13
N THR A 37 -28.86 1.42 -7.97
CA THR A 37 -27.56 2.11 -7.85
C THR A 37 -26.36 1.18 -8.08
N LEU A 38 -26.50 -0.11 -7.74
CA LEU A 38 -25.48 -1.13 -7.92
C LEU A 38 -25.40 -1.67 -9.35
N GLN A 39 -26.43 -1.44 -10.17
CA GLN A 39 -26.40 -1.84 -11.57
C GLN A 39 -25.44 -0.97 -12.37
N THR A 40 -24.20 -1.43 -12.53
CA THR A 40 -23.24 -0.85 -13.47
C THR A 40 -23.84 -0.89 -14.88
N SER A 41 -23.92 0.27 -15.55
CA SER A 41 -24.30 0.32 -16.95
C SER A 41 -23.32 -0.54 -17.75
N VAL A 42 -23.81 -1.64 -18.32
CA VAL A 42 -23.07 -2.65 -19.09
C VAL A 42 -22.23 -2.04 -20.24
N LYS A 43 -22.42 -0.75 -20.56
CA LYS A 43 -21.74 -0.04 -21.66
C LYS A 43 -20.57 0.86 -21.26
N SER A 44 -20.18 0.95 -19.99
CA SER A 44 -19.02 1.76 -19.58
C SER A 44 -18.04 1.02 -18.67
N ILE A 45 -17.87 -0.28 -18.89
CA ILE A 45 -16.69 -0.98 -18.39
C ILE A 45 -15.54 -0.58 -19.32
N LYS A 46 -14.97 0.62 -19.11
CA LYS A 46 -13.52 0.70 -19.24
C LYS A 46 -13.04 -0.34 -18.24
N LYS A 47 -12.57 -1.51 -18.71
CA LYS A 47 -12.01 -2.56 -17.86
C LYS A 47 -11.10 -1.84 -16.89
N ALA A 48 -11.50 -1.73 -15.62
CA ALA A 48 -10.53 -1.43 -14.59
C ALA A 48 -9.41 -2.45 -14.79
N PRO A 49 -8.13 -2.04 -14.69
CA PRO A 49 -7.05 -3.01 -14.77
C PRO A 49 -7.40 -4.18 -13.83
N LEU A 50 -7.20 -5.40 -14.32
CA LEU A 50 -7.50 -6.59 -13.54
C LEU A 50 -6.76 -6.45 -12.21
N ASP A 51 -7.45 -6.57 -11.08
CA ASP A 51 -6.75 -6.68 -9.79
C ASP A 51 -5.92 -7.96 -9.85
N PHE A 52 -4.59 -7.81 -9.76
CA PHE A 52 -3.67 -8.93 -9.66
C PHE A 52 -2.77 -8.73 -8.44
N ALA A 53 -2.48 -9.83 -7.75
CA ALA A 53 -1.53 -9.86 -6.65
C ALA A 53 -0.22 -10.47 -7.14
N ILE A 54 0.90 -9.89 -6.71
CA ILE A 54 2.21 -10.51 -6.90
C ILE A 54 2.43 -11.46 -5.73
N ASP A 55 2.67 -12.73 -6.04
CA ASP A 55 3.07 -13.71 -5.05
C ASP A 55 4.56 -13.57 -4.73
N TRP A 56 4.83 -13.13 -3.51
CA TRP A 56 6.18 -12.93 -2.99
C TRP A 56 6.78 -14.19 -2.35
N GLU A 57 6.02 -15.28 -2.17
CA GLU A 57 6.52 -16.51 -1.54
C GLU A 57 7.72 -17.07 -2.31
N SER A 58 7.64 -17.05 -3.64
CA SER A 58 8.75 -17.45 -4.49
C SER A 58 10.02 -16.64 -4.22
N LEU A 59 9.95 -15.36 -3.84
CA LEU A 59 11.14 -14.60 -3.47
C LEU A 59 11.50 -14.78 -1.98
N GLY A 60 10.55 -14.48 -1.09
CA GLY A 60 10.73 -14.45 0.36
C GLY A 60 10.95 -15.82 1.01
N GLY A 61 10.59 -16.91 0.32
CA GLY A 61 10.83 -18.28 0.79
C GLY A 61 12.25 -18.80 0.54
N SER A 62 13.12 -18.05 -0.15
CA SER A 62 14.50 -18.47 -0.44
C SER A 62 15.51 -17.43 0.00
N SER A 63 16.31 -17.78 1.02
CA SER A 63 17.40 -16.95 1.53
C SER A 63 18.40 -16.56 0.43
N THR A 64 18.73 -17.47 -0.48
CA THR A 64 19.62 -17.20 -1.62
C THR A 64 19.05 -16.12 -2.54
N ARG A 65 17.77 -16.25 -2.95
CA ARG A 65 17.15 -15.25 -3.82
C ARG A 65 17.00 -13.89 -3.14
N MET A 66 16.60 -13.89 -1.87
CA MET A 66 16.52 -12.67 -1.08
C MET A 66 17.87 -11.97 -1.00
N ARG A 67 18.97 -12.71 -0.77
CA ARG A 67 20.33 -12.14 -0.73
C ARG A 67 20.70 -11.51 -2.07
N HIS A 68 20.48 -12.19 -3.20
CA HIS A 68 20.81 -11.65 -4.51
C HIS A 68 20.00 -10.39 -4.86
N VAL A 69 18.69 -10.40 -4.59
CA VAL A 69 17.83 -9.22 -4.84
C VAL A 69 18.22 -8.07 -3.91
N SER A 70 18.46 -8.34 -2.63
CA SER A 70 18.91 -7.32 -1.67
C SER A 70 20.25 -6.72 -2.10
N ALA A 71 21.17 -7.53 -2.62
CA ALA A 71 22.46 -7.04 -3.09
C ALA A 71 22.31 -6.10 -4.30
N ALA A 72 21.46 -6.46 -5.25
CA ALA A 72 21.15 -5.59 -6.40
C ALA A 72 20.46 -4.29 -5.98
N MET A 73 19.51 -4.35 -5.03
CA MET A 73 18.84 -3.16 -4.50
C MET A 73 19.81 -2.26 -3.72
N ALA A 74 20.72 -2.84 -2.94
CA ALA A 74 21.72 -2.09 -2.17
C ALA A 74 22.69 -1.36 -3.10
N ASP A 75 23.14 -2.04 -4.17
CA ASP A 75 23.97 -1.44 -5.21
C ASP A 75 23.29 -0.22 -5.84
N LEU A 76 22.03 -0.36 -6.26
CA LEU A 76 21.23 0.75 -6.80
C LEU A 76 21.06 1.89 -5.79
N ALA A 77 20.81 1.58 -4.52
CA ALA A 77 20.58 2.59 -3.49
C ALA A 77 21.83 3.47 -3.25
N LEU A 78 23.03 2.92 -3.42
CA LEU A 78 24.28 3.65 -3.23
C LEU A 78 24.54 4.72 -4.30
N GLU A 79 23.88 4.63 -5.46
CA GLU A 79 23.95 5.69 -6.49
C GLU A 79 23.33 7.01 -6.00
N TYR A 80 22.43 6.96 -5.02
CA TYR A 80 21.73 8.13 -4.50
C TYR A 80 22.45 8.81 -3.33
N GLY A 81 23.59 8.27 -2.90
CA GLY A 81 24.45 8.85 -1.88
C GLY A 81 24.72 7.92 -0.70
N GLU A 82 25.40 8.44 0.31
CA GLU A 82 25.77 7.64 1.47
C GLU A 82 24.57 7.37 2.38
N ILE A 83 24.57 6.19 2.98
CA ILE A 83 23.53 5.73 3.88
C ILE A 83 24.13 5.60 5.29
N ASP A 84 23.35 5.99 6.30
CA ASP A 84 23.71 5.82 7.71
C ASP A 84 22.81 4.80 8.41
N VAL A 85 21.53 4.74 8.00
CA VAL A 85 20.52 3.84 8.58
C VAL A 85 19.66 3.22 7.49
N VAL A 86 19.43 1.92 7.55
CA VAL A 86 18.40 1.24 6.75
C VAL A 86 17.18 0.98 7.63
N VAL A 87 16.00 1.42 7.19
CA VAL A 87 14.72 1.25 7.89
C VAL A 87 13.89 0.20 7.16
N GLY A 88 13.66 -0.93 7.81
CA GLY A 88 12.69 -1.93 7.35
C GLY A 88 11.28 -1.57 7.78
N ILE A 89 10.35 -1.51 6.84
CA ILE A 89 8.91 -1.39 7.12
C ILE A 89 8.39 -2.76 7.54
N ALA A 90 7.80 -2.83 8.73
CA ALA A 90 7.32 -4.09 9.28
C ALA A 90 6.08 -4.60 8.51
N ILE A 91 6.01 -5.89 8.18
CA ILE A 91 6.93 -6.98 8.57
C ILE A 91 7.92 -7.30 7.44
N SER A 92 7.43 -7.32 6.19
CA SER A 92 8.14 -7.86 5.03
C SER A 92 9.39 -7.09 4.62
N GLY A 93 9.46 -5.78 4.89
CA GLY A 93 10.63 -4.97 4.57
C GLY A 93 11.82 -5.25 5.49
N ILE A 94 11.62 -5.86 6.66
CA ILE A 94 12.69 -6.08 7.67
C ILE A 94 13.78 -7.03 7.17
N PRO A 95 13.47 -8.23 6.62
CA PRO A 95 14.50 -9.12 6.09
C PRO A 95 15.32 -8.49 4.96
N PHE A 96 14.68 -7.79 4.02
CA PHE A 96 15.37 -7.11 2.93
C PHE A 96 16.23 -5.96 3.46
N ALA A 97 15.71 -5.13 4.37
CA ALA A 97 16.48 -4.07 5.02
C ALA A 97 17.75 -4.62 5.71
N THR A 98 17.62 -5.78 6.34
CA THR A 98 18.73 -6.43 7.05
C THR A 98 19.81 -6.91 6.07
N LEU A 99 19.41 -7.60 5.01
CA LEU A 99 20.32 -8.08 3.97
C LEU A 99 20.96 -6.95 3.15
N MET A 100 20.21 -5.88 2.89
CA MET A 100 20.74 -4.68 2.24
C MET A 100 21.75 -3.96 3.12
N ALA A 101 21.50 -3.83 4.44
CA ALA A 101 22.46 -3.25 5.36
C ALA A 101 23.77 -4.06 5.39
N ASP A 102 23.68 -5.40 5.46
CA ASP A 102 24.84 -6.32 5.38
C ASP A 102 25.64 -6.11 4.09
N GLU A 103 24.97 -6.02 2.94
CA GLU A 103 25.64 -5.77 1.66
C GLU A 103 26.34 -4.40 1.62
N ILE A 104 25.68 -3.35 2.11
CA ILE A 104 26.25 -2.00 2.12
C ILE A 104 27.50 -1.95 3.02
N VAL A 105 27.46 -2.61 4.19
CA VAL A 105 28.63 -2.73 5.08
C VAL A 105 29.79 -3.38 4.34
N SER A 106 29.55 -4.47 3.62
CA SER A 106 30.56 -5.18 2.83
C SER A 106 31.21 -4.28 1.76
N LYS A 107 30.40 -3.48 1.05
CA LYS A 107 30.88 -2.59 -0.02
C LYS A 107 31.60 -1.34 0.50
N LEU A 108 31.03 -0.67 1.50
CA LEU A 108 31.54 0.61 2.00
C LEU A 108 32.56 0.48 3.14
N LYS A 109 32.73 -0.71 3.71
CA LYS A 109 33.55 -0.97 4.91
C LYS A 109 33.21 -0.02 6.07
N LYS A 110 31.95 0.40 6.16
CA LYS A 110 31.39 1.31 7.15
C LYS A 110 30.20 0.62 7.79
N ASP A 111 30.09 0.71 9.12
CA ASP A 111 28.94 0.18 9.83
C ASP A 111 27.65 0.93 9.46
N ILE A 112 26.56 0.17 9.24
CA ILE A 112 25.26 0.69 8.84
C ILE A 112 24.25 0.25 9.88
N SER A 113 23.59 1.25 10.49
CA SER A 113 22.59 0.98 11.51
C SER A 113 21.29 0.45 10.90
N LEU A 114 20.61 -0.44 11.62
CA LEU A 114 19.28 -0.92 11.25
C LEU A 114 18.22 -0.26 12.13
N ALA A 115 17.08 0.08 11.54
CA ALA A 115 15.88 0.57 12.21
C ALA A 115 14.64 -0.17 11.68
N VAL A 116 13.59 -0.22 12.50
CA VAL A 116 12.32 -0.86 12.14
C VAL A 116 11.18 0.12 12.36
N PHE A 117 10.30 0.25 11.37
CA PHE A 117 9.09 1.05 11.47
C PHE A 117 7.83 0.18 11.41
N HIS A 118 6.94 0.36 12.37
CA HIS A 118 5.65 -0.33 12.44
C HIS A 118 4.53 0.59 11.90
N PRO A 119 4.00 0.32 10.69
CA PRO A 119 2.89 1.08 10.15
C PRO A 119 1.58 0.75 10.88
N ILE A 120 0.69 1.75 11.06
CA ILE A 120 -0.65 1.53 11.59
C ILE A 120 -1.64 1.47 10.41
N LYS A 121 -2.08 0.27 10.04
CA LYS A 121 -2.94 0.06 8.85
C LYS A 121 -4.43 0.40 9.08
N HIS A 122 -4.87 0.62 10.32
CA HIS A 122 -6.30 0.69 10.68
C HIS A 122 -6.78 1.93 11.46
N ARG A 123 -5.95 2.96 11.68
CA ARG A 123 -6.43 4.22 12.29
C ARG A 123 -6.72 5.27 11.23
N LYS A 124 -7.96 5.78 11.18
CA LYS A 124 -8.34 6.96 10.39
C LYS A 124 -8.26 8.22 11.27
N GLY A 125 -7.56 9.25 10.81
CA GLY A 125 -7.43 10.54 11.51
C GLY A 125 -6.03 11.16 11.42
N LYS A 126 -5.85 12.39 11.93
CA LYS A 126 -4.56 13.14 11.93
C LYS A 126 -3.46 12.49 12.80
N ASP A 127 -3.82 11.52 13.64
CA ASP A 127 -2.90 10.79 14.55
C ASP A 127 -2.53 9.38 14.06
N ALA A 128 -2.76 9.07 12.78
CA ALA A 128 -2.32 7.83 12.15
C ALA A 128 -0.81 7.81 11.87
N LYS A 129 0.02 8.03 12.90
CA LYS A 129 1.48 7.96 12.81
C LYS A 129 1.94 6.57 13.23
N GLY A 130 2.69 5.89 12.36
CA GLY A 130 3.39 4.67 12.74
C GLY A 130 4.51 4.95 13.76
N ALA A 131 5.15 3.89 14.25
CA ALA A 131 6.15 3.98 15.30
C ALA A 131 7.49 3.40 14.85
N ILE A 132 8.59 4.08 15.17
CA ILE A 132 9.94 3.51 15.08
C ILE A 132 10.16 2.64 16.33
N SER A 133 10.63 1.42 16.14
CA SER A 133 10.94 0.50 17.23
C SER A 133 12.09 1.02 18.09
N SER A 134 11.91 1.01 19.42
CA SER A 134 12.90 1.48 20.40
C SER A 134 14.10 0.56 20.54
N ASN A 135 14.00 -0.69 20.08
CA ASN A 135 15.06 -1.69 20.20
C ASN A 135 16.14 -1.53 19.11
N PHE A 136 15.89 -0.68 18.12
CA PHE A 136 16.77 -0.46 16.98
C PHE A 136 17.26 1.00 16.93
N ALA A 137 18.08 1.32 15.92
CA ALA A 137 18.71 2.63 15.81
C ALA A 137 17.69 3.77 15.64
N LYS A 138 18.09 4.96 16.09
CA LYS A 138 17.33 6.20 15.88
C LYS A 138 17.60 6.76 14.47
N VAL A 139 16.58 7.36 13.86
CA VAL A 139 16.64 7.88 12.48
C VAL A 139 16.82 9.40 12.39
N LYS A 140 16.76 10.13 13.52
CA LYS A 140 16.79 11.60 13.52
C LYS A 140 18.16 12.11 13.03
N ASN A 141 18.14 13.02 12.06
CA ASN A 141 19.33 13.63 11.45
C ASN A 141 20.29 12.61 10.81
N LYS A 142 19.77 11.51 10.26
CA LYS A 142 20.53 10.48 9.56
C LYS A 142 20.10 10.42 8.09
N ARG A 143 20.99 9.96 7.21
CA ARG A 143 20.63 9.58 5.84
C ARG A 143 20.02 8.18 5.89
N VAL A 144 18.75 8.11 5.53
CA VAL A 144 17.91 6.93 5.74
C VAL A 144 17.53 6.32 4.41
N LEU A 145 17.80 5.02 4.28
CA LEU A 145 17.22 4.18 3.24
C LEU A 145 15.98 3.49 3.81
N ILE A 146 14.83 3.61 3.14
CA ILE A 146 13.58 2.95 3.54
C ILE A 146 13.36 1.74 2.63
N VAL A 147 13.02 0.59 3.22
CA VAL A 147 12.80 -0.68 2.51
C VAL A 147 11.45 -1.27 2.94
N ASP A 148 10.58 -1.54 1.97
CA ASP A 148 9.25 -2.15 2.13
C ASP A 148 9.10 -3.33 1.16
#